data_AF-A0A8I1RVZ0-F1
#
_entry.id   AF-A0A8I1RVZ0-F1
#
_cell.length_a   1.000
_cell.length_b   1.000
_cell.length_c   1.000
_cell.angle_alpha   90.00
_cell.angle_beta   90.00
_cell.angle_gamma   90.00
#
_symmetry.space_group_name_H-M   'P 1'
#
loop_
_entity.id
_entity.type
_entity.pdbx_description
1 polymer ?
#
loop_
_entity_poly.entity_id
_entity_poly.type
_entity_poly.pdbx_seq_one_letter_code
_entity_poly.pdbx_strand_id
1 'polypeptide(L)'
;MRSTHLKAFASILALLPVLGLSSGPAPAAPSGDAQSCAALVGKRLSPDTVVESADFKPDGDTVGSTKVEGAFCRVAGVARPTADSRIGFEVWLPPVSAWNGRFEGEGSGGSAGALSPAPMAAALERGLATMSTDNGHLDGTDGGHGLSWASGHPEKMIDWAWRGLHLSTVAAKQVVRAYYGRPARHNYFLSCSAGGHHAIMEATRFPADYDGIVGGAAPWKWTSLMFGHTWNSMPALKDVSAVTADSVAVLNRRMVGACDKLDGVEDGIIADPRRCTVDPAQFQCREGQTAGCLTPVQVAAARHIYAGATRSDGTRLMPGQVRGTELGWIGQMTGPTPGGSSWEFWKLAAFQDPDFVYTSFDFDKDSARALNARVSNSTLAEVYDQKPDFDAFARRGGKFLLFQGWADPVITPLMDVDFVNRLIARHGQSGADRFLRFFLLPGMGHCSGGVGFSHIGGATGAPAKDDADHDMVRAMVEWVEKGRAPTRLIAAQMDKDRNVTATRPVCAYPREAQYTGQGDTGDAANYTCRDPGLMPPQPM
;
A
#
# COMPACT_ATOMS: atom_id res chain seq x y z
N MET A 1 -39.61 9.08 -95.66
CA MET A 1 -39.86 8.80 -94.22
C MET A 1 -39.06 7.58 -93.82
N ARG A 2 -38.37 7.67 -92.67
CA ARG A 2 -37.52 6.66 -92.00
C ARG A 2 -36.12 6.43 -92.62
N SER A 3 -35.15 7.06 -91.95
CA SER A 3 -33.71 6.83 -92.05
C SER A 3 -33.33 5.60 -91.22
N THR A 4 -32.49 4.73 -91.78
CA THR A 4 -31.78 3.64 -91.12
C THR A 4 -30.29 3.99 -91.10
N HIS A 5 -29.70 4.12 -89.92
CA HIS A 5 -28.25 4.24 -89.77
C HIS A 5 -27.68 2.97 -89.12
N LEU A 6 -26.77 2.34 -89.88
CA LEU A 6 -25.89 1.25 -89.51
C LEU A 6 -24.61 1.83 -88.88
N LYS A 7 -24.16 1.37 -87.70
CA LYS A 7 -22.75 1.50 -87.27
C LYS A 7 -22.27 0.33 -86.39
N ALA A 8 -21.34 -0.41 -86.97
CA ALA A 8 -20.12 -1.07 -86.47
C ALA A 8 -19.99 -1.51 -84.99
N PHE A 9 -19.66 -2.80 -84.82
CA PHE A 9 -19.06 -3.44 -83.65
C PHE A 9 -17.56 -3.14 -83.55
N ALA A 10 -17.07 -2.89 -82.33
CA ALA A 10 -15.65 -2.91 -81.96
C ALA A 10 -15.45 -3.82 -80.74
N SER A 11 -14.47 -4.73 -80.84
CA SER A 11 -14.12 -5.77 -79.87
C SER A 11 -13.30 -5.24 -78.70
N ILE A 12 -13.52 -5.78 -77.50
CA ILE A 12 -12.54 -5.75 -76.39
C ILE A 12 -12.45 -7.15 -75.78
N LEU A 13 -11.29 -7.79 -75.95
CA LEU A 13 -10.90 -9.05 -75.31
C LEU A 13 -10.23 -8.68 -73.97
N ALA A 14 -10.86 -9.01 -72.83
CA ALA A 14 -10.27 -8.79 -71.51
C ALA A 14 -9.61 -10.08 -71.00
N LEU A 15 -8.29 -10.02 -70.74
CA LEU A 15 -7.55 -11.05 -70.04
C LEU A 15 -7.95 -11.10 -68.56
N LEU A 16 -8.31 -12.28 -68.07
CA LEU A 16 -8.50 -12.58 -66.65
C LEU A 16 -7.14 -12.90 -65.99
N PRO A 17 -6.74 -12.23 -64.90
CA PRO A 17 -5.58 -12.66 -64.11
C PRO A 17 -5.97 -13.85 -63.22
N VAL A 18 -5.13 -14.90 -63.23
CA VAL A 18 -5.21 -16.02 -62.29
C VAL A 18 -4.70 -15.52 -60.93
N LEU A 19 -5.61 -15.37 -59.96
CA LEU A 19 -5.27 -15.14 -58.55
C LEU A 19 -4.75 -16.45 -57.95
N GLY A 20 -3.43 -16.53 -57.77
CA GLY A 20 -2.81 -17.57 -56.94
C GLY A 20 -3.09 -17.29 -55.46
N LEU A 21 -3.93 -18.12 -54.83
CA LEU A 21 -4.09 -18.16 -53.38
C LEU A 21 -2.82 -18.76 -52.76
N SER A 22 -1.94 -17.91 -52.22
CA SER A 22 -0.90 -18.36 -51.31
C SER A 22 -1.53 -18.71 -49.96
N SER A 23 -1.63 -20.00 -49.66
CA SER A 23 -1.92 -20.48 -48.32
C SER A 23 -0.69 -20.26 -47.46
N GLY A 24 -0.65 -19.14 -46.72
CA GLY A 24 0.29 -18.99 -45.62
C GLY A 24 0.05 -20.10 -44.58
N PRO A 25 1.09 -20.57 -43.86
CA PRO A 25 0.91 -21.57 -42.82
C PRO A 25 -0.08 -21.03 -41.78
N ALA A 26 -1.11 -21.82 -41.49
CA ALA A 26 -2.04 -21.51 -40.40
C ALA A 26 -1.24 -21.35 -39.10
N PRO A 27 -1.54 -20.35 -38.25
CA PRO A 27 -0.89 -20.24 -36.94
C PRO A 27 -1.08 -21.57 -36.19
N ALA A 28 0.02 -22.13 -35.69
CA ALA A 28 -0.02 -23.38 -34.95
C ALA A 28 -1.01 -23.26 -33.79
N ALA A 29 -1.87 -24.27 -33.62
CA ALA A 29 -2.79 -24.31 -32.48
C ALA A 29 -1.98 -24.19 -31.18
N PRO A 30 -2.40 -23.36 -30.22
CA PRO A 30 -1.72 -23.28 -28.94
C PRO A 30 -1.73 -24.67 -28.29
N SER A 31 -0.59 -25.09 -27.75
CA SER A 31 -0.43 -26.32 -26.97
C SER A 31 0.15 -25.98 -25.59
N GLY A 32 -0.14 -26.79 -24.58
CA GLY A 32 0.36 -26.57 -23.23
C GLY A 32 -0.22 -25.30 -22.58
N ASP A 33 0.64 -24.51 -21.94
CA ASP A 33 0.28 -23.33 -21.15
C ASP A 33 -0.54 -22.27 -21.91
N ALA A 34 -0.23 -22.05 -23.20
CA ALA A 34 -0.98 -21.10 -24.03
C ALA A 34 -2.42 -21.58 -24.31
N GLN A 35 -2.62 -22.90 -24.45
CA GLN A 35 -3.95 -23.48 -24.66
C GLN A 35 -4.78 -23.40 -23.38
N SER A 36 -4.17 -23.74 -22.24
CA SER A 36 -4.78 -23.60 -20.92
C SER A 36 -5.16 -22.15 -20.62
N CYS A 37 -4.33 -21.19 -21.07
CA CYS A 37 -4.64 -19.77 -20.94
C CYS A 37 -5.86 -19.37 -21.78
N ALA A 38 -5.85 -19.70 -23.07
CA ALA A 38 -6.96 -19.39 -23.98
C ALA A 38 -8.29 -20.02 -23.54
N ALA A 39 -8.26 -21.18 -22.88
CA ALA A 39 -9.45 -21.85 -22.35
C ALA A 39 -10.13 -21.10 -21.19
N LEU A 40 -9.51 -20.07 -20.61
CA LEU A 40 -10.10 -19.26 -19.54
C LEU A 40 -11.07 -18.19 -20.06
N VAL A 41 -10.98 -17.79 -21.34
CA VAL A 41 -11.81 -16.72 -21.91
C VAL A 41 -13.30 -17.05 -21.77
N GLY A 42 -14.09 -16.10 -21.25
CA GLY A 42 -15.54 -16.25 -21.08
C GLY A 42 -15.94 -17.17 -19.92
N LYS A 43 -14.98 -17.69 -19.15
CA LYS A 43 -15.29 -18.56 -18.01
C LYS A 43 -16.06 -17.76 -16.94
N ARG A 44 -17.26 -18.22 -16.61
CA ARG A 44 -18.03 -17.74 -15.47
C ARG A 44 -17.46 -18.36 -14.19
N LEU A 45 -17.09 -17.51 -13.24
CA LEU A 45 -16.52 -17.88 -11.94
C LEU A 45 -17.59 -17.81 -10.83
N SER A 46 -18.59 -16.96 -11.02
CA SER A 46 -19.81 -16.85 -10.23
C SER A 46 -20.93 -16.31 -11.13
N PRO A 47 -22.18 -16.16 -10.65
CA PRO A 47 -23.23 -15.47 -11.41
C PRO A 47 -22.80 -14.07 -11.88
N ASP A 48 -22.05 -13.36 -11.04
CA ASP A 48 -21.70 -11.94 -11.22
C ASP A 48 -20.22 -11.72 -11.59
N THR A 49 -19.46 -12.79 -11.83
CA THR A 49 -18.02 -12.73 -12.12
C THR A 49 -17.65 -13.54 -13.35
N VAL A 50 -16.97 -12.90 -14.30
CA VAL A 50 -16.57 -13.50 -15.57
C VAL A 50 -15.14 -13.11 -15.94
N VAL A 51 -14.43 -14.03 -16.60
CA VAL A 51 -13.16 -13.75 -17.28
C VAL A 51 -13.47 -13.11 -18.64
N GLU A 52 -13.03 -11.87 -18.84
CA GLU A 52 -13.23 -11.12 -20.09
C GLU A 52 -12.16 -11.45 -21.13
N SER A 53 -10.90 -11.60 -20.71
CA SER A 53 -9.79 -11.99 -21.59
C SER A 53 -8.75 -12.86 -20.88
N ALA A 54 -8.01 -13.62 -21.68
CA ALA A 54 -6.87 -14.40 -21.22
C ALA A 54 -5.86 -14.54 -22.36
N ASP A 55 -4.69 -13.93 -22.19
CA ASP A 55 -3.63 -13.85 -23.19
C ASP A 55 -2.34 -14.45 -22.64
N PHE A 56 -1.75 -15.38 -23.38
CA PHE A 56 -0.41 -15.89 -23.05
C PHE A 56 0.65 -14.92 -23.56
N LYS A 57 1.41 -14.33 -22.64
CA LYS A 57 2.45 -13.33 -22.90
C LYS A 57 3.83 -13.98 -22.96
N PRO A 58 4.67 -13.59 -23.93
CA PRO A 58 6.04 -14.09 -24.01
C PRO A 58 6.92 -13.50 -22.90
N ASP A 59 8.11 -14.08 -22.75
CA ASP A 59 9.16 -13.54 -21.89
C ASP A 59 9.56 -12.12 -22.33
N GLY A 60 9.73 -11.22 -21.35
CA GLY A 60 10.10 -9.83 -21.57
C GLY A 60 8.96 -8.93 -22.06
N ASP A 61 7.69 -9.40 -22.03
CA ASP A 61 6.53 -8.59 -22.37
C ASP A 61 6.36 -7.41 -21.40
N THR A 62 5.63 -6.37 -21.83
CA THR A 62 5.41 -5.16 -21.04
C THR A 62 3.92 -4.94 -20.75
N VAL A 63 3.58 -4.76 -19.47
CA VAL A 63 2.25 -4.36 -19.03
C VAL A 63 2.30 -2.96 -18.44
N GLY A 64 1.68 -2.01 -19.14
CA GLY A 64 1.82 -0.59 -18.80
C GLY A 64 3.29 -0.15 -19.00
N SER A 65 3.94 0.26 -17.92
CA SER A 65 5.38 0.58 -17.88
C SER A 65 6.25 -0.53 -17.28
N THR A 66 5.65 -1.64 -16.86
CA THR A 66 6.35 -2.73 -16.18
C THR A 66 6.76 -3.81 -17.16
N LYS A 67 8.07 -4.06 -17.26
CA LYS A 67 8.61 -5.24 -17.94
C LYS A 67 8.44 -6.46 -17.05
N VAL A 68 7.96 -7.56 -17.61
CA VAL A 68 7.77 -8.82 -16.91
C VAL A 68 8.79 -9.83 -17.42
N GLU A 69 9.64 -10.33 -16.52
CA GLU A 69 10.56 -11.43 -16.84
C GLU A 69 9.84 -12.78 -16.71
N GLY A 70 10.03 -13.65 -17.69
CA GLY A 70 9.31 -14.92 -17.84
C GLY A 70 8.01 -14.78 -18.63
N ALA A 71 7.70 -15.80 -19.44
CA ALA A 71 6.38 -15.93 -20.05
C ALA A 71 5.31 -16.12 -18.97
N PHE A 72 4.07 -15.73 -19.23
CA PHE A 72 2.95 -15.87 -18.28
C PHE A 72 1.59 -15.81 -18.97
N CYS A 73 0.55 -16.40 -18.35
CA CYS A 73 -0.84 -16.18 -18.76
C CYS A 73 -1.40 -14.97 -18.01
N ARG A 74 -1.80 -13.93 -18.75
CA ARG A 74 -2.45 -12.73 -18.24
C ARG A 74 -3.95 -12.85 -18.42
N VAL A 75 -4.70 -12.89 -17.32
CA VAL A 75 -6.15 -13.04 -17.31
C VAL A 75 -6.77 -11.76 -16.78
N ALA A 76 -7.71 -11.15 -17.52
CA ALA A 76 -8.50 -10.04 -17.03
C ALA A 76 -9.95 -10.48 -16.80
N GLY A 77 -10.52 -10.08 -15.67
CA GLY A 77 -11.89 -10.39 -15.32
C GLY A 77 -12.59 -9.22 -14.65
N VAL A 78 -13.90 -9.39 -14.47
CA VAL A 78 -14.76 -8.39 -13.86
C VAL A 78 -15.78 -9.04 -12.93
N ALA A 79 -16.01 -8.42 -11.77
CA ALA A 79 -17.10 -8.73 -10.86
C ALA A 79 -18.09 -7.56 -10.79
N ARG A 80 -19.39 -7.87 -10.79
CA ARG A 80 -20.49 -6.89 -10.70
C ARG A 80 -21.48 -7.28 -9.58
N PRO A 81 -21.06 -7.25 -8.30
CA PRO A 81 -21.88 -7.70 -7.17
C PRO A 81 -23.14 -6.84 -6.96
N THR A 82 -23.15 -5.62 -7.48
CA THR A 82 -24.30 -4.71 -7.46
C THR A 82 -24.42 -3.98 -8.81
N ALA A 83 -25.54 -3.29 -9.04
CA ALA A 83 -25.74 -2.50 -10.24
C ALA A 83 -24.79 -1.28 -10.36
N ASP A 84 -24.26 -0.81 -9.23
CA ASP A 84 -23.34 0.34 -9.15
C ASP A 84 -21.85 -0.10 -9.07
N SER A 85 -21.61 -1.42 -9.02
CA SER A 85 -20.27 -2.01 -8.92
C SER A 85 -19.75 -2.53 -10.26
N ARG A 86 -18.49 -2.22 -10.55
CA ARG A 86 -17.69 -2.89 -11.58
C ARG A 86 -16.26 -3.00 -11.09
N ILE A 87 -15.91 -4.16 -10.53
CA ILE A 87 -14.58 -4.45 -10.01
C ILE A 87 -13.80 -5.20 -11.10
N GLY A 88 -12.83 -4.53 -11.70
CA GLY A 88 -11.84 -5.14 -12.58
C GLY A 88 -10.72 -5.81 -11.79
N PHE A 89 -10.21 -6.92 -12.30
CA PHE A 89 -9.06 -7.60 -11.74
C PHE A 89 -8.23 -8.29 -12.80
N GLU A 90 -6.96 -8.48 -12.49
CA GLU A 90 -6.07 -9.32 -13.27
C GLU A 90 -5.49 -10.45 -12.44
N VAL A 91 -5.28 -11.59 -13.09
CA VAL A 91 -4.54 -12.74 -12.56
C VAL A 91 -3.38 -13.02 -13.50
N TRP A 92 -2.15 -13.02 -12.98
CA TRP A 92 -0.98 -13.42 -13.76
C TRP A 92 -0.49 -14.77 -13.27
N LEU A 93 -0.34 -15.71 -14.20
CA LEU A 93 -0.05 -17.11 -13.90
C LEU A 93 1.26 -17.48 -14.63
N PRO A 94 2.34 -17.81 -13.91
CA PRO A 94 3.53 -18.33 -14.58
C PRO A 94 3.24 -19.71 -15.21
N PRO A 95 4.02 -20.15 -16.21
CA PRO A 95 3.94 -21.48 -16.80
C PRO A 95 3.88 -22.57 -15.75
N VAL A 96 3.20 -23.69 -16.03
CA VAL A 96 3.07 -24.81 -15.08
C VAL A 96 4.44 -25.27 -14.54
N SER A 97 5.49 -25.21 -15.37
CA SER A 97 6.86 -25.58 -15.00
C SER A 97 7.55 -24.59 -14.04
N ALA A 98 7.13 -23.33 -14.04
CA ALA A 98 7.69 -22.26 -13.21
C ALA A 98 6.87 -21.99 -11.93
N TRP A 99 5.62 -22.44 -11.88
CA TRP A 99 4.76 -22.22 -10.72
C TRP A 99 5.17 -23.04 -9.50
N ASN A 100 5.47 -22.35 -8.41
CA ASN A 100 5.90 -22.98 -7.15
C ASN A 100 4.73 -23.50 -6.29
N GLY A 101 3.48 -23.34 -6.73
CA GLY A 101 2.28 -23.76 -6.01
C GLY A 101 1.70 -22.71 -5.05
N ARG A 102 2.24 -21.49 -5.04
CA ARG A 102 1.77 -20.38 -4.19
C ARG A 102 0.99 -19.34 -4.99
N PHE A 103 0.13 -18.61 -4.29
CA PHE A 103 -0.61 -17.47 -4.81
C PHE A 103 -0.32 -16.23 -3.96
N GLU A 104 -0.22 -15.05 -4.57
CA GLU A 104 -0.07 -13.76 -3.89
C GLU A 104 -1.10 -12.73 -4.37
N GLY A 105 -1.85 -12.14 -3.46
CA GLY A 105 -2.67 -10.96 -3.75
C GLY A 105 -1.94 -9.66 -3.43
N GLU A 106 -2.19 -8.64 -4.23
CA GLU A 106 -1.68 -7.27 -4.06
C GLU A 106 -2.84 -6.29 -3.86
N GLY A 107 -2.65 -5.33 -2.96
CA GLY A 107 -3.60 -4.23 -2.72
C GLY A 107 -3.44 -3.08 -3.71
N SER A 108 -4.02 -1.92 -3.39
CA SER A 108 -3.80 -0.67 -4.14
C SER A 108 -3.15 0.38 -3.25
N GLY A 109 -2.70 1.50 -3.83
CA GLY A 109 -2.14 2.64 -3.11
C GLY A 109 -3.11 3.82 -3.07
N GLY A 110 -3.13 4.59 -1.97
CA GLY A 110 -4.03 5.74 -1.83
C GLY A 110 -5.50 5.37 -2.11
N SER A 111 -6.23 6.26 -2.77
CA SER A 111 -7.61 5.99 -3.21
C SER A 111 -7.70 5.35 -4.61
N ALA A 112 -6.60 4.75 -5.09
CA ALA A 112 -6.48 4.33 -6.48
C ALA A 112 -7.40 3.18 -6.85
N GLY A 113 -7.93 3.30 -8.07
CA GLY A 113 -8.62 2.28 -8.83
C GLY A 113 -7.80 1.85 -10.03
N ALA A 114 -6.61 1.33 -9.74
CA ALA A 114 -5.67 0.84 -10.74
C ALA A 114 -5.01 -0.44 -10.28
N LEU A 115 -4.63 -1.26 -11.26
CA LEU A 115 -3.84 -2.46 -11.03
C LEU A 115 -2.40 -2.08 -10.64
N SER A 116 -1.71 -3.01 -9.99
CA SER A 116 -0.31 -2.89 -9.58
C SER A 116 0.64 -3.81 -10.36
N PRO A 117 0.96 -3.54 -11.65
CA PRO A 117 1.82 -4.41 -12.46
C PRO A 117 3.20 -4.72 -11.86
N ALA A 118 3.88 -3.74 -11.26
CA ALA A 118 5.23 -3.91 -10.74
C ALA A 118 5.32 -4.93 -9.58
N PRO A 119 4.50 -4.85 -8.53
CA PRO A 119 4.42 -5.91 -7.52
C PRO A 119 4.02 -7.27 -8.10
N MET A 120 3.07 -7.31 -9.04
CA MET A 120 2.67 -8.57 -9.70
C MET A 120 3.85 -9.20 -10.46
N ALA A 121 4.66 -8.41 -11.17
CA ALA A 121 5.86 -8.92 -11.84
C ALA A 121 6.86 -9.51 -10.82
N ALA A 122 7.09 -8.85 -9.69
CA ALA A 122 7.98 -9.37 -8.64
C ALA A 122 7.47 -10.69 -8.03
N ALA A 123 6.15 -10.87 -7.91
CA ALA A 123 5.54 -12.12 -7.46
C ALA A 123 5.74 -13.25 -8.50
N LEU A 124 5.57 -12.95 -9.80
CA LEU A 124 5.84 -13.88 -10.88
C LEU A 124 7.30 -14.34 -10.91
N GLU A 125 8.26 -13.43 -10.74
CA GLU A 125 9.70 -13.72 -10.68
C GLU A 125 10.05 -14.68 -9.54
N ARG A 126 9.27 -14.66 -8.46
CA ARG A 126 9.38 -15.61 -7.32
C ARG A 126 8.64 -16.93 -7.57
N GLY A 127 7.99 -17.09 -8.71
CA GLY A 127 7.25 -18.27 -9.14
C GLY A 127 5.82 -18.37 -8.58
N LEU A 128 5.25 -17.27 -8.09
CA LEU A 128 3.87 -17.23 -7.58
C LEU A 128 2.90 -16.92 -8.72
N ALA A 129 1.68 -17.45 -8.64
CA ALA A 129 0.56 -16.85 -9.33
C ALA A 129 0.15 -15.59 -8.56
N THR A 130 -0.28 -14.52 -9.23
CA THR A 130 -0.54 -13.24 -8.56
C THR A 130 -1.80 -12.55 -9.05
N MET A 131 -2.32 -11.62 -8.26
CA MET A 131 -3.52 -10.84 -8.53
C MET A 131 -3.38 -9.38 -8.09
N SER A 132 -3.99 -8.48 -8.87
CA SER A 132 -4.34 -7.13 -8.43
C SER A 132 -5.75 -6.76 -8.93
N THR A 133 -6.35 -5.73 -8.36
CA THR A 133 -7.70 -5.24 -8.69
C THR A 133 -7.73 -3.71 -8.77
N ASP A 134 -8.63 -3.19 -9.59
CA ASP A 134 -8.98 -1.77 -9.66
C ASP A 134 -9.91 -1.34 -8.51
N ASN A 135 -10.25 -2.25 -7.59
CA ASN A 135 -11.04 -1.93 -6.39
C ASN A 135 -12.41 -1.27 -6.67
N GLY A 136 -12.98 -1.43 -7.87
CA GLY A 136 -14.35 -1.00 -8.18
C GLY A 136 -14.48 0.29 -9.01
N HIS A 137 -13.35 0.90 -9.37
CA HIS A 137 -13.31 2.06 -10.26
C HIS A 137 -12.04 2.07 -11.08
N LEU A 138 -12.09 2.77 -12.23
CA LEU A 138 -10.90 3.11 -12.98
C LEU A 138 -10.60 4.58 -12.70
N ASP A 139 -9.33 4.85 -12.47
CA ASP A 139 -8.86 6.21 -12.23
C ASP A 139 -9.14 7.13 -13.42
N GLY A 140 -9.56 8.37 -13.11
CA GLY A 140 -9.66 9.46 -14.07
C GLY A 140 -8.28 10.02 -14.45
N THR A 141 -8.26 11.15 -15.17
CA THR A 141 -7.03 11.80 -15.66
C THR A 141 -6.15 12.46 -14.58
N ASP A 142 -6.40 12.23 -13.29
CA ASP A 142 -5.79 12.92 -12.14
C ASP A 142 -4.65 12.13 -11.46
N GLY A 143 -4.17 11.06 -12.10
CA GLY A 143 -3.09 10.22 -11.56
C GLY A 143 -3.56 9.22 -10.51
N GLY A 144 -4.87 9.00 -10.37
CA GLY A 144 -5.43 7.86 -9.66
C GLY A 144 -5.56 8.00 -8.16
N HIS A 145 -5.69 9.23 -7.67
CA HIS A 145 -5.96 9.49 -6.25
C HIS A 145 -7.16 10.40 -6.00
N GLY A 146 -7.85 10.84 -7.06
CA GLY A 146 -9.09 11.59 -6.91
C GLY A 146 -10.22 10.72 -6.37
N LEU A 147 -11.21 11.36 -5.76
CA LEU A 147 -12.36 10.72 -5.12
C LEU A 147 -13.67 10.96 -5.89
N SER A 148 -13.59 11.46 -7.14
CA SER A 148 -14.77 11.71 -7.99
C SER A 148 -15.65 10.47 -8.18
N TRP A 149 -15.05 9.29 -8.20
CA TRP A 149 -15.73 8.00 -8.29
C TRP A 149 -16.60 7.67 -7.07
N ALA A 150 -16.39 8.30 -5.91
CA ALA A 150 -17.14 8.03 -4.68
C ALA A 150 -18.44 8.84 -4.59
N SER A 151 -18.50 10.01 -5.25
CA SER A 151 -19.62 10.94 -5.14
C SER A 151 -20.90 10.32 -5.69
N GLY A 152 -21.90 10.12 -4.84
CA GLY A 152 -23.17 9.48 -5.23
C GLY A 152 -23.08 7.96 -5.49
N HIS A 153 -21.92 7.33 -5.24
CA HIS A 153 -21.66 5.92 -5.55
C HIS A 153 -21.20 5.13 -4.31
N PRO A 154 -22.10 4.90 -3.33
CA PRO A 154 -21.74 4.25 -2.07
C PRO A 154 -21.25 2.80 -2.26
N GLU A 155 -21.67 2.10 -3.32
CA GLU A 155 -21.21 0.74 -3.59
C GLU A 155 -19.75 0.71 -4.06
N LYS A 156 -19.29 1.74 -4.79
CA LYS A 156 -17.86 1.88 -5.13
C LYS A 156 -17.00 2.15 -3.90
N MET A 157 -17.53 2.87 -2.91
CA MET A 157 -16.83 3.06 -1.62
C MET A 157 -16.66 1.75 -0.87
N ILE A 158 -17.68 0.88 -0.91
CA ILE A 158 -17.62 -0.48 -0.34
C ILE A 158 -16.66 -1.38 -1.14
N ASP A 159 -16.67 -1.25 -2.47
CA ASP A 159 -15.73 -1.95 -3.36
C ASP A 159 -14.29 -1.61 -3.00
N TRP A 160 -13.97 -0.32 -2.90
CA TRP A 160 -12.62 0.10 -2.55
C TRP A 160 -12.21 -0.35 -1.14
N ALA A 161 -13.11 -0.21 -0.16
CA ALA A 161 -12.73 -0.45 1.23
C ALA A 161 -12.43 -1.92 1.54
N TRP A 162 -13.17 -2.86 0.93
CA TRP A 162 -12.97 -4.29 1.22
C TRP A 162 -13.54 -5.25 0.17
N ARG A 163 -14.63 -4.90 -0.53
CA ARG A 163 -15.34 -5.88 -1.37
C ARG A 163 -14.61 -6.20 -2.66
N GLY A 164 -13.94 -5.22 -3.25
CA GLY A 164 -13.14 -5.34 -4.46
C GLY A 164 -12.07 -6.41 -4.30
N LEU A 165 -11.15 -6.20 -3.36
CA LEU A 165 -10.08 -7.14 -3.08
C LEU A 165 -10.58 -8.56 -2.76
N HIS A 166 -11.57 -8.69 -1.88
CA HIS A 166 -12.10 -10.00 -1.49
C HIS A 166 -12.66 -10.77 -2.70
N LEU A 167 -13.55 -10.15 -3.48
CA LEU A 167 -14.19 -10.81 -4.61
C LEU A 167 -13.19 -11.15 -5.71
N SER A 168 -12.22 -10.27 -5.96
CA SER A 168 -11.11 -10.54 -6.85
C SER A 168 -10.32 -11.74 -6.36
N THR A 169 -9.95 -11.80 -5.08
CA THR A 169 -9.18 -12.91 -4.49
C THR A 169 -9.89 -14.25 -4.65
N VAL A 170 -11.19 -14.30 -4.38
CA VAL A 170 -12.02 -15.48 -4.60
C VAL A 170 -12.01 -15.89 -6.08
N ALA A 171 -12.14 -14.93 -7.00
CA ALA A 171 -12.10 -15.18 -8.44
C ALA A 171 -10.71 -15.68 -8.91
N ALA A 172 -9.63 -15.08 -8.43
CA ALA A 172 -8.24 -15.48 -8.73
C ALA A 172 -8.01 -16.95 -8.41
N LYS A 173 -8.41 -17.39 -7.22
CA LYS A 173 -8.21 -18.78 -6.78
C LYS A 173 -8.95 -19.76 -7.69
N GLN A 174 -10.10 -19.37 -8.23
CA GLN A 174 -10.80 -20.18 -9.22
C GLN A 174 -10.08 -20.20 -10.58
N VAL A 175 -9.50 -19.08 -11.00
CA VAL A 175 -8.67 -18.99 -12.22
C VAL A 175 -7.41 -19.86 -12.07
N VAL A 176 -6.69 -19.73 -10.95
CA VAL A 176 -5.53 -20.58 -10.59
C VAL A 176 -5.91 -22.06 -10.67
N ARG A 177 -7.02 -22.46 -10.04
CA ARG A 177 -7.50 -23.84 -10.09
C ARG A 177 -7.84 -24.30 -11.51
N ALA A 178 -8.45 -23.44 -12.32
CA ALA A 178 -8.82 -23.76 -13.69
C ALA A 178 -7.58 -23.92 -14.60
N TYR A 179 -6.56 -23.09 -14.42
CA TYR A 179 -5.34 -23.12 -15.22
C TYR A 179 -4.41 -24.28 -14.85
N TYR A 180 -4.14 -24.48 -13.55
CA TYR A 180 -3.19 -25.51 -13.09
C TYR A 180 -3.83 -26.87 -12.79
N GLY A 181 -5.16 -26.98 -12.84
CA GLY A 181 -5.91 -28.17 -12.45
C GLY A 181 -5.94 -28.45 -10.94
N ARG A 182 -5.33 -27.58 -10.12
CA ARG A 182 -5.28 -27.68 -8.65
C ARG A 182 -5.25 -26.29 -8.00
N PRO A 183 -5.77 -26.13 -6.77
CA PRO A 183 -5.62 -24.87 -6.04
C PRO A 183 -4.16 -24.62 -5.64
N ALA A 184 -3.83 -23.38 -5.30
CA ALA A 184 -2.58 -23.06 -4.61
C ALA A 184 -2.51 -23.78 -3.25
N ARG A 185 -1.31 -24.19 -2.85
CA ARG A 185 -1.05 -24.81 -1.54
C ARG A 185 -1.05 -23.79 -0.41
N HIS A 186 -0.56 -22.58 -0.69
CA HIS A 186 -0.52 -21.46 0.23
C HIS A 186 -0.89 -20.18 -0.49
N ASN A 187 -1.65 -19.33 0.19
CA ASN A 187 -2.10 -18.03 -0.32
C ASN A 187 -1.48 -16.93 0.55
N TYR A 188 -0.82 -15.98 -0.08
CA TYR A 188 -0.16 -14.85 0.56
C TYR A 188 -0.80 -13.54 0.13
N PHE A 189 -0.74 -12.53 0.99
CA PHE A 189 -1.05 -11.15 0.62
C PHE A 189 0.14 -10.29 0.99
N LEU A 190 0.52 -9.36 0.12
CA LEU A 190 1.57 -8.39 0.39
C LEU A 190 1.15 -7.05 -0.18
N SER A 191 1.16 -6.00 0.64
CA SER A 191 1.01 -4.64 0.16
C SER A 191 1.34 -3.61 1.26
N CYS A 192 1.28 -2.32 0.93
CA CYS A 192 1.56 -1.24 1.86
C CYS A 192 0.61 -0.04 1.66
N SER A 193 0.48 0.84 2.65
CA SER A 193 -0.40 2.03 2.62
C SER A 193 -1.87 1.63 2.58
N ALA A 194 -2.66 2.08 1.60
CA ALA A 194 -4.01 1.56 1.35
C ALA A 194 -4.02 0.04 1.17
N GLY A 195 -2.96 -0.55 0.62
CA GLY A 195 -2.80 -1.99 0.59
C GLY A 195 -2.59 -2.61 1.98
N GLY A 196 -1.94 -1.88 2.89
CA GLY A 196 -1.90 -2.22 4.31
C GLY A 196 -3.28 -2.13 4.96
N HIS A 197 -4.12 -1.16 4.58
CA HIS A 197 -5.53 -1.10 4.98
C HIS A 197 -6.26 -2.38 4.54
N HIS A 198 -6.10 -2.76 3.29
CA HIS A 198 -6.68 -4.00 2.77
C HIS A 198 -6.13 -5.25 3.46
N ALA A 199 -4.84 -5.28 3.83
CA ALA A 199 -4.26 -6.38 4.61
C ALA A 199 -5.01 -6.58 5.94
N ILE A 200 -5.32 -5.49 6.65
CA ILE A 200 -6.11 -5.54 7.89
C ILE A 200 -7.54 -5.99 7.59
N MET A 201 -8.18 -5.46 6.53
CA MET A 201 -9.53 -5.86 6.12
C MET A 201 -9.64 -7.36 5.83
N GLU A 202 -8.69 -7.92 5.09
CA GLU A 202 -8.63 -9.35 4.79
C GLU A 202 -8.48 -10.17 6.08
N ALA A 203 -7.60 -9.78 6.99
CA ALA A 203 -7.41 -10.48 8.26
C ALA A 203 -8.66 -10.42 9.16
N THR A 204 -9.37 -9.29 9.21
CA THR A 204 -10.54 -9.12 10.10
C THR A 204 -11.85 -9.66 9.50
N ARG A 205 -12.08 -9.44 8.20
CA ARG A 205 -13.35 -9.76 7.53
C ARG A 205 -13.33 -11.09 6.80
N PHE A 206 -12.20 -11.43 6.17
CA PHE A 206 -12.06 -12.58 5.29
C PHE A 206 -10.89 -13.46 5.71
N PRO A 207 -10.86 -13.96 6.97
CA PRO A 207 -9.68 -14.61 7.53
C PRO A 207 -9.21 -15.83 6.72
N ALA A 208 -10.10 -16.45 5.92
CA ALA A 208 -9.81 -17.61 5.08
C ALA A 208 -9.11 -17.27 3.74
N ASP A 209 -8.95 -16.00 3.39
CA ASP A 209 -8.43 -15.63 2.09
C ASP A 209 -6.92 -15.80 1.99
N TYR A 210 -6.19 -15.64 3.08
CA TYR A 210 -4.73 -15.77 3.07
C TYR A 210 -4.21 -16.55 4.27
N ASP A 211 -3.15 -17.32 4.06
CA ASP A 211 -2.45 -18.06 5.11
C ASP A 211 -1.36 -17.20 5.76
N GLY A 212 -0.74 -16.32 4.96
CA GLY A 212 0.22 -15.31 5.40
C GLY A 212 -0.09 -13.93 4.81
N ILE A 213 -0.14 -12.90 5.65
CA ILE A 213 -0.42 -11.52 5.24
C ILE A 213 0.74 -10.62 5.67
N VAL A 214 1.32 -9.89 4.73
CA VAL A 214 2.27 -8.81 4.94
C VAL A 214 1.56 -7.49 4.68
N GLY A 215 1.39 -6.67 5.72
CA GLY A 215 0.85 -5.31 5.61
C GLY A 215 1.90 -4.28 5.99
N GLY A 216 2.12 -3.29 5.16
CA GLY A 216 2.98 -2.14 5.46
C GLY A 216 2.18 -0.89 5.72
N ALA A 217 2.62 -0.05 6.66
CA ALA A 217 2.03 1.25 6.98
C ALA A 217 0.49 1.21 6.92
N ALA A 218 -0.14 0.46 7.81
CA ALA A 218 -1.47 -0.12 7.57
C ALA A 218 -2.58 0.67 8.31
N PRO A 219 -3.26 1.64 7.68
CA PRO A 219 -4.20 2.48 8.39
C PRO A 219 -5.49 1.70 8.68
N TRP A 220 -5.55 1.05 9.85
CA TRP A 220 -6.69 0.25 10.29
C TRP A 220 -7.94 1.10 10.62
N LYS A 221 -7.79 2.41 10.76
CA LYS A 221 -8.88 3.40 10.84
C LYS A 221 -8.68 4.47 9.78
N TRP A 222 -9.14 4.21 8.55
CA TRP A 222 -8.95 5.13 7.42
C TRP A 222 -9.66 6.47 7.65
N THR A 223 -10.84 6.46 8.27
CA THR A 223 -11.57 7.71 8.59
C THR A 223 -10.79 8.56 9.59
N SER A 224 -10.14 7.91 10.57
CA SER A 224 -9.30 8.60 11.56
C SER A 224 -8.04 9.19 10.93
N LEU A 225 -7.43 8.50 9.96
CA LEU A 225 -6.32 9.03 9.16
C LEU A 225 -6.72 10.33 8.45
N MET A 226 -7.95 10.43 7.93
CA MET A 226 -8.43 11.66 7.27
C MET A 226 -8.54 12.83 8.25
N PHE A 227 -8.94 12.60 9.50
CA PHE A 227 -8.90 13.64 10.53
C PHE A 227 -7.46 14.11 10.79
N GLY A 228 -6.49 13.19 10.84
CA GLY A 228 -5.07 13.50 10.96
C GLY A 228 -4.54 14.38 9.83
N HIS A 229 -4.76 13.98 8.59
CA HIS A 229 -4.34 14.75 7.40
C HIS A 229 -4.96 16.16 7.39
N THR A 230 -6.23 16.26 7.75
CA THR A 230 -6.93 17.55 7.86
C THR A 230 -6.31 18.42 8.94
N TRP A 231 -6.06 17.84 10.12
CA TRP A 231 -5.40 18.51 11.23
C TRP A 231 -4.02 19.02 10.84
N ASN A 232 -3.20 18.18 10.23
CA ASN A 232 -1.83 18.52 9.82
C ASN A 232 -1.79 19.59 8.71
N SER A 233 -2.85 19.69 7.91
CA SER A 233 -2.99 20.71 6.86
C SER A 233 -3.37 22.10 7.40
N MET A 234 -4.05 22.17 8.55
CA MET A 234 -4.61 23.43 9.08
C MET A 234 -3.62 24.61 9.19
N PRO A 235 -2.37 24.43 9.68
CA PRO A 235 -1.43 25.55 9.77
C PRO A 235 -1.14 26.17 8.40
N ALA A 236 -0.77 25.35 7.41
CA ALA A 236 -0.38 25.80 6.07
C ALA A 236 -1.57 26.33 5.25
N LEU A 237 -2.77 25.80 5.46
CA LEU A 237 -4.00 26.30 4.83
C LEU A 237 -4.42 27.69 5.34
N LYS A 238 -4.11 28.01 6.60
CA LYS A 238 -4.42 29.31 7.20
C LYS A 238 -3.32 30.34 6.96
N ASP A 239 -2.06 29.88 6.94
CA ASP A 239 -0.89 30.71 6.69
C ASP A 239 0.19 29.87 6.00
N VAL A 240 0.45 30.15 4.71
CA VAL A 240 1.45 29.43 3.91
C VAL A 240 2.88 29.57 4.44
N SER A 241 3.16 30.57 5.30
CA SER A 241 4.47 30.74 5.95
C SER A 241 4.67 29.82 7.16
N ALA A 242 3.60 29.18 7.65
CA ALA A 242 3.62 28.27 8.78
C ALA A 242 4.42 26.98 8.52
N VAL A 243 4.43 26.51 7.27
CA VAL A 243 5.19 25.33 6.83
C VAL A 243 5.83 25.62 5.48
N THR A 244 7.12 25.92 5.49
CA THR A 244 7.94 26.17 4.29
C THR A 244 9.05 25.15 4.14
N ALA A 245 9.58 24.99 2.92
CA ALA A 245 10.69 24.06 2.64
C ALA A 245 11.92 24.33 3.53
N ASP A 246 12.26 25.59 3.76
CA ASP A 246 13.35 25.97 4.67
C ASP A 246 13.02 25.59 6.13
N SER A 247 11.80 25.90 6.59
CA SER A 247 11.40 25.59 7.97
C SER A 247 11.41 24.10 8.28
N VAL A 248 10.97 23.24 7.35
CA VAL A 248 10.96 21.78 7.56
C VAL A 248 12.38 21.21 7.51
N ALA A 249 13.26 21.74 6.66
CA ALA A 249 14.66 21.35 6.63
C ALA A 249 15.41 21.77 7.90
N VAL A 250 15.17 23.00 8.39
CA VAL A 250 15.73 23.49 9.66
C VAL A 250 15.20 22.64 10.82
N LEU A 251 13.89 22.42 10.90
CA LEU A 251 13.26 21.65 11.95
C LEU A 251 13.78 20.21 11.97
N ASN A 252 13.81 19.51 10.83
CA ASN A 252 14.29 18.13 10.74
C ASN A 252 15.74 18.02 11.23
N ARG A 253 16.66 18.82 10.67
CA ARG A 253 18.08 18.79 11.05
C ARG A 253 18.28 19.03 12.55
N ARG A 254 17.50 19.96 13.13
CA ARG A 254 17.59 20.29 14.56
C ARG A 254 17.00 19.18 15.44
N MET A 255 15.89 18.56 15.01
CA MET A 255 15.27 17.43 15.71
C MET A 255 16.15 16.20 15.67
N VAL A 256 16.65 15.82 14.49
CA VAL A 256 17.61 14.71 14.33
C VAL A 256 18.84 14.97 15.20
N GLY A 257 19.49 16.14 15.08
CA GLY A 257 20.68 16.42 15.88
C GLY A 257 20.46 16.41 17.40
N ALA A 258 19.23 16.64 17.87
CA ALA A 258 18.89 16.57 19.29
C ALA A 258 18.50 15.17 19.77
N CYS A 259 18.16 14.25 18.85
CA CYS A 259 17.54 12.96 19.18
C CYS A 259 18.27 11.72 18.63
N ASP A 260 19.19 11.88 17.68
CA ASP A 260 20.01 10.81 17.07
C ASP A 260 20.66 9.92 18.14
N LYS A 261 21.44 10.53 19.06
CA LYS A 261 22.15 9.81 20.13
C LYS A 261 21.30 9.09 21.17
N LEU A 262 19.97 9.20 21.13
CA LEU A 262 19.12 8.59 22.15
C LEU A 262 19.20 7.06 22.11
N ASP A 263 19.42 6.45 20.96
CA ASP A 263 19.62 5.00 20.83
C ASP A 263 21.05 4.52 21.12
N GLY A 264 21.99 5.45 21.36
CA GLY A 264 23.39 5.18 21.63
C GLY A 264 24.29 5.20 20.40
N VAL A 265 23.76 5.53 19.22
CA VAL A 265 24.48 5.69 17.96
C VAL A 265 24.32 7.13 17.46
N GLU A 266 25.32 7.67 16.75
CA GLU A 266 25.22 8.95 16.04
C GLU A 266 25.37 8.65 14.55
N ASP A 267 24.24 8.39 13.89
CA ASP A 267 24.18 8.03 12.47
C ASP A 267 23.20 8.90 11.67
N GLY A 268 22.68 9.97 12.28
CA GLY A 268 21.72 10.88 11.68
C GLY A 268 20.30 10.30 11.58
N ILE A 269 20.00 9.23 12.33
CA ILE A 269 18.70 8.57 12.31
C ILE A 269 18.11 8.62 13.72
N ILE A 270 16.82 8.94 13.81
CA ILE A 270 16.08 8.77 15.06
C ILE A 270 15.53 7.33 15.06
N ALA A 271 16.20 6.40 15.76
CA ALA A 271 15.78 5.00 15.71
C ALA A 271 14.46 4.69 16.41
N ASP A 272 14.13 5.42 17.47
CA ASP A 272 12.79 5.43 18.06
C ASP A 272 12.38 6.87 18.43
N PRO A 273 11.51 7.52 17.63
CA PRO A 273 11.13 8.89 17.87
C PRO A 273 10.21 9.08 19.08
N ARG A 274 9.71 8.01 19.71
CA ARG A 274 8.98 8.12 21.00
C ARG A 274 9.88 8.60 22.13
N ARG A 275 11.20 8.37 22.02
CA ARG A 275 12.21 8.84 22.98
C ARG A 275 12.57 10.32 22.76
N CYS A 276 12.23 10.88 21.60
CA CYS A 276 12.53 12.26 21.24
C CYS A 276 11.45 13.23 21.76
N THR A 277 11.65 13.77 22.96
CA THR A 277 10.69 14.69 23.60
C THR A 277 10.99 16.18 23.35
N VAL A 278 11.81 16.49 22.34
CA VAL A 278 12.25 17.84 22.04
C VAL A 278 11.06 18.71 21.60
N ASP A 279 11.00 19.92 22.16
CA ASP A 279 10.03 20.94 21.80
C ASP A 279 10.62 21.87 20.72
N PRO A 280 9.96 22.05 19.55
CA PRO A 280 10.46 22.91 18.48
C PRO A 280 10.69 24.37 18.89
N ALA A 281 10.09 24.85 19.99
CA ALA A 281 10.35 26.21 20.49
C ALA A 281 11.81 26.45 20.90
N GLN A 282 12.58 25.40 21.19
CA GLN A 282 14.03 25.52 21.41
C GLN A 282 14.78 26.02 20.18
N PHE A 283 14.19 25.87 18.99
CA PHE A 283 14.77 26.28 17.71
C PHE A 283 14.18 27.60 17.20
N GLN A 284 13.38 28.29 18.01
CA GLN A 284 12.81 29.58 17.63
C GLN A 284 13.90 30.63 17.42
N CYS A 285 13.70 31.50 16.44
CA CYS A 285 14.57 32.64 16.19
C CYS A 285 14.66 33.57 17.40
N ARG A 286 15.88 33.99 17.73
CA ARG A 286 16.13 35.09 18.66
C ARG A 286 15.85 36.43 17.98
N GLU A 287 15.75 37.49 18.77
CA GLU A 287 15.64 38.85 18.24
C GLU A 287 16.79 39.15 17.27
N GLY A 288 16.45 39.66 16.07
CA GLY A 288 17.41 39.94 15.00
C GLY A 288 17.89 38.72 14.21
N GLN A 289 17.53 37.49 14.58
CA GLN A 289 17.88 36.28 13.83
C GLN A 289 16.80 35.95 12.79
N THR A 290 17.21 35.68 11.56
CA THR A 290 16.29 35.40 10.43
C THR A 290 16.59 34.10 9.68
N ALA A 291 17.67 33.40 10.02
CA ALA A 291 18.10 32.19 9.35
C ALA A 291 18.54 31.09 10.34
N GLY A 292 18.35 29.82 9.94
CA GLY A 292 18.77 28.65 10.71
C GLY A 292 17.97 28.40 11.99
N CYS A 293 16.79 29.02 12.10
CA CYS A 293 15.85 28.97 13.21
C CYS A 293 14.41 29.02 12.68
N LEU A 294 13.43 28.82 13.57
CA LEU A 294 12.01 28.81 13.25
C LEU A 294 11.32 30.10 13.70
N THR A 295 10.43 30.65 12.88
CA THR A 295 9.56 31.75 13.30
C THR A 295 8.53 31.27 14.33
N PRO A 296 7.90 32.16 15.12
CA PRO A 296 6.84 31.75 16.05
C PRO A 296 5.69 30.99 15.39
N VAL A 297 5.30 31.35 14.16
CA VAL A 297 4.24 30.64 13.41
C VAL A 297 4.68 29.24 13.00
N GLN A 298 5.95 29.04 12.62
CA GLN A 298 6.51 27.72 12.29
C GLN A 298 6.63 26.82 13.52
N VAL A 299 7.02 27.38 14.68
CA VAL A 299 7.02 26.64 15.96
C VAL A 299 5.60 26.19 16.33
N ALA A 300 4.61 27.07 16.19
CA ALA A 300 3.22 26.75 16.45
C ALA A 300 2.71 25.65 15.51
N ALA A 301 3.03 25.72 14.22
CA ALA A 301 2.68 24.71 13.24
C ALA A 301 3.29 23.33 13.57
N ALA A 302 4.58 23.30 13.92
CA ALA A 302 5.26 22.07 14.32
C ALA A 302 4.62 21.44 15.57
N ARG A 303 4.36 22.24 16.61
CA ARG A 303 3.65 21.76 17.82
C ARG A 303 2.26 21.21 17.49
N HIS A 304 1.51 21.90 16.62
CA HIS A 304 0.19 21.48 16.17
C HIS A 304 0.24 20.11 15.47
N ILE A 305 1.14 19.92 14.51
CA ILE A 305 1.31 18.65 13.78
C ILE A 305 1.73 17.51 14.72
N TYR A 306 2.68 17.76 15.63
CA TYR A 306 3.11 16.77 16.62
C TYR A 306 2.04 16.43 17.67
N ALA A 307 1.09 17.33 17.93
CA ALA A 307 0.04 17.10 18.91
C ALA A 307 -1.05 16.14 18.41
N GLY A 308 -1.31 16.10 17.09
CA GLY A 308 -2.35 15.28 16.48
C GLY A 308 -3.79 15.74 16.71
N ALA A 309 -4.72 15.19 15.92
CA ALA A 309 -6.13 15.57 15.95
C ALA A 309 -6.80 15.16 17.27
N THR A 310 -7.37 16.13 17.97
CA THR A 310 -8.09 15.94 19.25
C THR A 310 -9.34 16.79 19.28
N ARG A 311 -10.39 16.28 19.91
CA ARG A 311 -11.58 17.04 20.29
C ARG A 311 -11.32 17.90 21.53
N SER A 312 -12.14 18.91 21.76
CA SER A 312 -12.05 19.77 22.95
C SER A 312 -12.35 19.02 24.25
N ASP A 313 -13.08 17.91 24.18
CA ASP A 313 -13.33 16.99 25.31
C ASP A 313 -12.14 16.07 25.64
N GLY A 314 -11.04 16.16 24.88
CA GLY A 314 -9.85 15.34 25.06
C GLY A 314 -9.87 14.01 24.28
N THR A 315 -10.94 13.70 23.55
CA THR A 315 -11.01 12.51 22.69
C THR A 315 -9.97 12.61 21.58
N ARG A 316 -9.07 11.63 21.52
CA ARG A 316 -8.07 11.50 20.45
C ARG A 316 -8.76 11.02 19.18
N LEU A 317 -8.61 11.76 18.09
CA LEU A 317 -9.08 11.33 16.76
C LEU A 317 -7.96 10.68 15.96
N MET A 318 -6.75 11.24 16.06
CA MET A 318 -5.55 10.72 15.41
C MET A 318 -4.30 11.15 16.19
N PRO A 319 -3.32 10.25 16.43
CA PRO A 319 -2.03 10.62 16.98
C PRO A 319 -1.33 11.65 16.09
N GLY A 320 -0.46 12.45 16.70
CA GLY A 320 0.36 13.39 15.94
C GLY A 320 1.43 12.68 15.13
N GLN A 321 2.10 13.44 14.28
CA GLN A 321 3.33 12.93 13.66
C GLN A 321 4.45 12.79 14.69
N VAL A 322 5.40 11.91 14.39
CA VAL A 322 6.61 11.72 15.19
C VAL A 322 7.75 12.57 14.64
N ARG A 323 8.74 12.86 15.50
CA ARG A 323 9.93 13.63 15.08
C ARG A 323 10.74 12.80 14.09
N GLY A 324 11.32 13.46 13.09
CA GLY A 324 12.05 12.84 11.99
C GLY A 324 11.23 12.68 10.70
N THR A 325 9.94 13.01 10.72
CA THR A 325 9.04 12.92 9.55
C THR A 325 9.03 14.19 8.69
N GLU A 326 9.70 15.26 9.12
CA GLU A 326 9.43 16.62 8.64
C GLU A 326 9.80 16.83 7.17
N LEU A 327 10.82 16.12 6.68
CA LEU A 327 11.25 16.20 5.27
C LEU A 327 10.16 15.76 4.29
N GLY A 328 9.21 14.95 4.74
CA GLY A 328 8.09 14.50 3.94
C GLY A 328 6.80 15.29 4.13
N TRP A 329 6.76 16.31 5.00
CA TRP A 329 5.52 17.01 5.32
C TRP A 329 4.90 17.72 4.10
N ILE A 330 5.70 18.49 3.37
CA ILE A 330 5.23 19.26 2.23
C ILE A 330 4.96 18.32 1.05
N GLY A 331 3.76 18.39 0.48
CA GLY A 331 3.37 17.63 -0.70
C GLY A 331 2.81 16.24 -0.42
N GLN A 332 3.18 15.60 0.70
CA GLN A 332 2.58 14.32 1.11
C GLN A 332 1.48 14.48 2.16
N MET A 333 1.64 15.41 3.12
CA MET A 333 0.76 15.52 4.28
C MET A 333 0.14 16.92 4.46
N THR A 334 0.86 17.97 4.11
CA THR A 334 0.44 19.37 4.27
C THR A 334 0.96 20.25 3.13
N GLY A 335 0.39 21.44 3.00
CA GLY A 335 0.70 22.38 1.94
C GLY A 335 -0.35 23.49 1.82
N PRO A 336 -0.31 24.28 0.73
CA PRO A 336 -1.32 25.32 0.48
C PRO A 336 -2.70 24.75 0.12
N THR A 337 -2.81 23.43 0.07
CA THR A 337 -3.98 22.66 -0.34
C THR A 337 -4.01 21.43 0.60
N PRO A 338 -5.16 20.87 1.06
CA PRO A 338 -5.12 19.77 2.03
C PRO A 338 -4.29 18.59 1.52
N GLY A 339 -3.37 18.11 2.34
CA GLY A 339 -2.47 17.03 1.97
C GLY A 339 -3.05 15.64 2.24
N GLY A 340 -2.30 14.64 1.77
CA GLY A 340 -2.66 13.22 1.86
C GLY A 340 -4.01 12.91 1.21
N SER A 341 -4.59 11.78 1.60
CA SER A 341 -5.88 11.34 1.05
C SER A 341 -7.08 12.18 1.51
N SER A 342 -6.87 13.23 2.33
CA SER A 342 -7.97 14.09 2.80
C SER A 342 -8.45 15.10 1.75
N TRP A 343 -7.62 15.40 0.74
CA TRP A 343 -7.82 16.42 -0.29
C TRP A 343 -9.23 16.51 -0.89
N GLU A 344 -9.90 15.38 -1.12
CA GLU A 344 -11.28 15.32 -1.63
C GLU A 344 -12.22 14.48 -0.77
N PHE A 345 -11.70 13.85 0.28
CA PHE A 345 -12.46 12.86 1.03
C PHE A 345 -13.70 13.45 1.70
N TRP A 346 -13.58 14.61 2.34
CA TRP A 346 -14.74 15.26 2.96
C TRP A 346 -15.77 15.71 1.94
N LYS A 347 -15.29 16.23 0.81
CA LYS A 347 -16.13 16.76 -0.27
C LYS A 347 -16.91 15.67 -0.99
N LEU A 348 -16.24 14.60 -1.39
CA LEU A 348 -16.78 13.65 -2.36
C LEU A 348 -17.21 12.31 -1.74
N ALA A 349 -16.64 11.93 -0.59
CA ALA A 349 -16.97 10.68 0.08
C ALA A 349 -17.84 10.90 1.34
N ALA A 350 -17.39 11.73 2.28
CA ALA A 350 -18.03 11.80 3.60
C ALA A 350 -19.25 12.72 3.67
N PHE A 351 -19.13 13.98 3.22
CA PHE A 351 -20.21 14.98 3.33
C PHE A 351 -21.00 15.18 2.04
N GLN A 352 -20.45 14.74 0.90
CA GLN A 352 -21.03 14.97 -0.43
C GLN A 352 -21.37 16.46 -0.65
N ASP A 353 -20.44 17.32 -0.23
CA ASP A 353 -20.52 18.77 -0.29
C ASP A 353 -19.32 19.31 -1.08
N PRO A 354 -19.46 19.56 -2.40
CA PRO A 354 -18.34 20.03 -3.23
C PRO A 354 -17.80 21.40 -2.81
N ASP A 355 -18.63 22.20 -2.13
CA ASP A 355 -18.31 23.55 -1.67
C ASP A 355 -17.67 23.56 -0.28
N PHE A 356 -17.46 22.39 0.35
CA PHE A 356 -16.87 22.27 1.68
C PHE A 356 -15.51 22.99 1.77
N VAL A 357 -15.35 23.82 2.81
CA VAL A 357 -14.12 24.57 3.07
C VAL A 357 -13.30 23.87 4.15
N TYR A 358 -12.13 23.37 3.81
CA TYR A 358 -11.31 22.59 4.75
C TYR A 358 -10.93 23.35 6.02
N THR A 359 -10.66 24.66 5.94
CA THR A 359 -10.31 25.48 7.10
C THR A 359 -11.46 25.70 8.08
N SER A 360 -12.71 25.37 7.69
CA SER A 360 -13.88 25.40 8.57
C SER A 360 -14.20 24.07 9.23
N PHE A 361 -13.37 23.02 9.06
CA PHE A 361 -13.58 21.73 9.70
C PHE A 361 -13.56 21.87 11.24
N ASP A 362 -14.69 21.57 11.88
CA ASP A 362 -14.87 21.59 13.33
C ASP A 362 -14.63 20.19 13.88
N PHE A 363 -13.48 19.94 14.50
CA PHE A 363 -13.12 18.61 15.00
C PHE A 363 -14.09 18.06 16.05
N ASP A 364 -14.89 18.90 16.73
CA ASP A 364 -15.87 18.44 17.71
C ASP A 364 -17.18 17.98 17.07
N LYS A 365 -17.60 18.62 15.98
CA LYS A 365 -18.88 18.35 15.30
C LYS A 365 -18.72 17.51 14.04
N ASP A 366 -17.77 17.86 13.20
CA ASP A 366 -17.59 17.26 11.88
C ASP A 366 -16.98 15.85 11.98
N SER A 367 -16.24 15.54 13.06
CA SER A 367 -15.76 14.18 13.32
C SER A 367 -16.93 13.21 13.55
N ALA A 368 -17.89 13.59 14.40
CA ALA A 368 -19.11 12.80 14.63
C ALA A 368 -19.98 12.73 13.37
N ARG A 369 -20.12 13.84 12.61
CA ARG A 369 -20.82 13.84 11.32
C ARG A 369 -20.18 12.84 10.34
N ALA A 370 -18.85 12.86 10.21
CA ALA A 370 -18.11 12.01 9.30
C ALA A 370 -18.22 10.52 9.66
N LEU A 371 -17.98 10.17 10.94
CA LEU A 371 -18.05 8.78 11.39
C LEU A 371 -19.43 8.16 11.19
N ASN A 372 -20.49 8.97 11.28
CA ASN A 372 -21.89 8.54 11.09
C ASN A 372 -22.43 8.80 9.68
N ALA A 373 -21.63 9.33 8.76
CA ALA A 373 -22.03 9.53 7.37
C ALA A 373 -22.44 8.19 6.75
N ARG A 374 -23.48 8.18 5.92
CA ARG A 374 -24.03 6.94 5.38
C ARG A 374 -23.31 6.51 4.12
N VAL A 375 -22.96 5.23 4.07
CA VAL A 375 -22.46 4.54 2.89
C VAL A 375 -23.35 3.32 2.69
N SER A 376 -24.31 3.44 1.77
CA SER A 376 -25.38 2.43 1.60
C SER A 376 -26.10 2.19 2.94
N ASN A 377 -26.23 0.93 3.38
CA ASN A 377 -26.83 0.58 4.66
C ASN A 377 -25.88 0.66 5.87
N SER A 378 -24.61 1.04 5.67
CA SER A 378 -23.59 1.15 6.73
C SER A 378 -23.22 2.61 7.00
N THR A 379 -22.44 2.85 8.05
CA THR A 379 -21.74 4.12 8.24
C THR A 379 -20.36 4.11 7.56
N LEU A 380 -19.81 5.31 7.34
CA LEU A 380 -18.45 5.47 6.82
C LEU A 380 -17.43 4.74 7.70
N ALA A 381 -17.55 4.86 9.03
CA ALA A 381 -16.67 4.15 9.96
C ALA A 381 -16.84 2.62 9.86
N GLU A 382 -18.06 2.10 9.68
CA GLU A 382 -18.29 0.66 9.49
C GLU A 382 -17.70 0.12 8.19
N VAL A 383 -17.53 0.97 7.17
CA VAL A 383 -16.93 0.61 5.88
C VAL A 383 -15.42 0.71 5.92
N TYR A 384 -14.87 1.79 6.49
CA TYR A 384 -13.47 2.20 6.38
C TYR A 384 -12.60 1.96 7.63
N ASP A 385 -13.20 1.67 8.78
CA ASP A 385 -12.47 1.46 10.02
C ASP A 385 -12.63 0.02 10.50
N GLN A 386 -11.57 -0.54 11.10
CA GLN A 386 -11.54 -1.88 11.65
C GLN A 386 -11.37 -1.86 13.16
N LYS A 387 -11.67 -3.00 13.79
CA LYS A 387 -11.29 -3.26 15.18
C LYS A 387 -10.00 -4.09 15.18
N PRO A 388 -9.14 -3.98 16.20
CA PRO A 388 -7.98 -4.86 16.37
C PRO A 388 -8.46 -6.25 16.83
N ASP A 389 -9.08 -7.00 15.93
CA ASP A 389 -9.61 -8.33 16.17
C ASP A 389 -9.14 -9.29 15.07
N PHE A 390 -8.08 -10.03 15.39
CA PHE A 390 -7.53 -11.08 14.53
C PHE A 390 -7.90 -12.48 15.04
N ASP A 391 -8.90 -12.61 15.91
CA ASP A 391 -9.20 -13.88 16.58
C ASP A 391 -9.50 -15.00 15.57
N ALA A 392 -10.32 -14.71 14.55
CA ALA A 392 -10.69 -15.69 13.53
C ALA A 392 -9.50 -16.09 12.65
N PHE A 393 -8.68 -15.11 12.25
CA PHE A 393 -7.45 -15.32 11.48
C PHE A 393 -6.42 -16.15 12.25
N ALA A 394 -6.18 -15.80 13.52
CA ALA A 394 -5.28 -16.52 14.40
C ALA A 394 -5.73 -17.96 14.68
N ARG A 395 -7.04 -18.17 14.93
CA ARG A 395 -7.60 -19.52 15.20
C ARG A 395 -7.39 -20.51 14.06
N ARG A 396 -7.41 -20.04 12.80
CA ARG A 396 -7.14 -20.90 11.63
C ARG A 396 -5.65 -21.05 11.31
N GLY A 397 -4.78 -20.44 12.10
CA GLY A 397 -3.33 -20.55 11.95
C GLY A 397 -2.67 -19.45 11.11
N GLY A 398 -3.44 -18.45 10.66
CA GLY A 398 -2.94 -17.35 9.83
C GLY A 398 -1.79 -16.57 10.48
N LYS A 399 -0.85 -16.10 9.64
CA LYS A 399 0.34 -15.33 10.06
C LYS A 399 0.28 -13.92 9.49
N PHE A 400 0.51 -12.92 10.33
CA PHE A 400 0.49 -11.51 9.98
C PHE A 400 1.84 -10.87 10.31
N LEU A 401 2.48 -10.28 9.30
CA LEU A 401 3.67 -9.46 9.45
C LEU A 401 3.30 -8.03 9.11
N LEU A 402 3.33 -7.16 10.12
CA LEU A 402 3.16 -5.73 9.98
C LEU A 402 4.55 -5.09 9.90
N PHE A 403 4.71 -4.09 9.04
CA PHE A 403 5.90 -3.23 9.06
C PHE A 403 5.53 -1.76 8.91
N GLN A 404 6.31 -0.87 9.50
CA GLN A 404 6.04 0.57 9.47
C GLN A 404 7.35 1.36 9.59
N GLY A 405 7.44 2.50 8.89
CA GLY A 405 8.64 3.34 8.89
C GLY A 405 8.55 4.42 9.94
N TRP A 406 9.57 4.58 10.79
CA TRP A 406 9.54 5.62 11.83
C TRP A 406 9.52 7.05 11.27
N ALA A 407 9.99 7.25 10.04
CA ALA A 407 10.00 8.54 9.36
C ALA A 407 8.88 8.66 8.31
N ASP A 408 7.81 7.86 8.42
CA ASP A 408 6.64 7.95 7.55
C ASP A 408 5.89 9.28 7.75
N PRO A 409 5.84 10.18 6.74
CA PRO A 409 5.15 11.46 6.84
C PRO A 409 3.65 11.37 6.53
N VAL A 410 3.19 10.27 5.93
CA VAL A 410 1.81 10.10 5.47
C VAL A 410 0.99 9.49 6.60
N ILE A 411 1.39 8.31 7.07
CA ILE A 411 0.68 7.58 8.11
C ILE A 411 1.56 7.59 9.35
N THR A 412 1.09 8.28 10.41
CA THR A 412 1.84 8.29 11.67
C THR A 412 2.10 6.86 12.15
N PRO A 413 3.35 6.48 12.45
CA PRO A 413 3.68 5.14 12.91
C PRO A 413 2.96 4.75 14.20
N LEU A 414 2.53 5.76 14.98
CA LEU A 414 1.79 5.58 16.21
C LEU A 414 0.43 4.90 16.01
N MET A 415 -0.16 4.99 14.81
CA MET A 415 -1.42 4.31 14.48
C MET A 415 -1.26 2.78 14.50
N ASP A 416 -0.18 2.27 13.89
CA ASP A 416 0.15 0.85 13.87
C ASP A 416 0.65 0.36 15.24
N VAL A 417 1.40 1.20 15.95
CA VAL A 417 1.80 0.92 17.34
C VAL A 417 0.58 0.75 18.25
N ASP A 418 -0.42 1.63 18.16
CA ASP A 418 -1.67 1.50 18.93
C ASP A 418 -2.42 0.21 18.54
N PHE A 419 -2.52 -0.12 17.25
CA PHE A 419 -3.15 -1.35 16.78
C PHE A 419 -2.51 -2.61 17.40
N VAL A 420 -1.18 -2.71 17.30
CA VAL A 420 -0.42 -3.86 17.80
C VAL A 420 -0.49 -3.94 19.32
N ASN A 421 -0.40 -2.80 20.02
CA ASN A 421 -0.54 -2.77 21.48
C ASN A 421 -1.93 -3.25 21.94
N ARG A 422 -3.00 -2.98 21.18
CA ARG A 422 -4.35 -3.51 21.49
C ARG A 422 -4.43 -5.02 21.31
N LEU A 423 -3.82 -5.57 20.26
CA LEU A 423 -3.73 -7.02 20.06
C LEU A 423 -2.90 -7.69 21.17
N ILE A 424 -1.77 -7.08 21.55
CA ILE A 424 -0.95 -7.56 22.68
C ILE A 424 -1.74 -7.48 23.99
N ALA A 425 -2.48 -6.40 24.25
CA ALA A 425 -3.30 -6.26 25.45
C ALA A 425 -4.43 -7.32 25.50
N ARG A 426 -5.01 -7.68 24.35
CA ARG A 426 -6.06 -8.71 24.23
C ARG A 426 -5.52 -10.13 24.43
N HIS A 427 -4.34 -10.43 23.91
CA HIS A 427 -3.83 -11.82 23.84
C HIS A 427 -2.65 -12.12 24.75
N GLY A 428 -2.05 -11.11 25.38
CA GLY A 428 -0.69 -11.16 25.92
C GLY A 428 0.36 -11.24 24.80
N GLN A 429 1.60 -10.83 25.11
CA GLN A 429 2.70 -10.84 24.13
C GLN A 429 2.87 -12.23 23.48
N SER A 430 3.01 -13.28 24.29
CA SER A 430 3.18 -14.64 23.78
C SER A 430 1.98 -15.15 22.99
N GLY A 431 0.77 -14.63 23.25
CA GLY A 431 -0.43 -14.98 22.50
C GLY A 431 -0.47 -14.32 21.13
N ALA A 432 -0.17 -13.02 21.08
CA ALA A 432 -0.01 -12.26 19.85
C ALA A 432 1.12 -12.84 18.98
N ASP A 433 2.25 -13.21 19.60
CA ASP A 433 3.44 -13.72 18.91
C ASP A 433 3.23 -14.98 18.06
N ARG A 434 2.12 -15.71 18.27
CA ARG A 434 1.77 -16.90 17.48
C ARG A 434 1.27 -16.57 16.08
N PHE A 435 0.77 -15.35 15.88
CA PHE A 435 0.15 -14.92 14.63
C PHE A 435 0.59 -13.54 14.17
N LEU A 436 1.22 -12.72 15.03
CA LEU A 436 1.62 -11.34 14.72
C LEU A 436 3.12 -11.13 14.92
N ARG A 437 3.75 -10.48 13.93
CA ARG A 437 5.08 -9.87 14.03
C ARG A 437 4.97 -8.44 13.53
N PHE A 438 5.57 -7.49 14.26
CA PHE A 438 5.59 -6.09 13.88
C PHE A 438 7.02 -5.56 13.87
N PHE A 439 7.43 -4.95 12.76
CA PHE A 439 8.77 -4.40 12.55
C PHE A 439 8.69 -2.90 12.28
N LEU A 440 9.35 -2.10 13.13
CA LEU A 440 9.42 -0.65 12.99
C LEU A 440 10.79 -0.25 12.46
N LEU A 441 10.86 0.30 11.25
CA LEU A 441 12.10 0.56 10.53
C LEU A 441 12.62 1.98 10.80
N PRO A 442 13.80 2.14 11.44
CA PRO A 442 14.45 3.42 11.68
C PRO A 442 14.69 4.20 10.40
N GLY A 443 14.21 5.45 10.34
CA GLY A 443 14.44 6.37 9.22
C GLY A 443 13.82 5.95 7.87
N MET A 444 13.05 4.86 7.82
CA MET A 444 12.25 4.52 6.64
C MET A 444 11.08 5.51 6.50
N GLY A 445 10.85 5.98 5.28
CA GLY A 445 9.70 6.81 4.93
C GLY A 445 8.40 5.99 4.76
N HIS A 446 7.48 6.52 3.96
CA HIS A 446 6.22 5.83 3.66
C HIS A 446 6.46 4.63 2.74
N CYS A 447 6.19 3.42 3.25
CA CYS A 447 6.37 2.11 2.59
C CYS A 447 7.80 1.72 2.20
N SER A 448 8.65 2.66 1.82
CA SER A 448 10.04 2.45 1.42
C SER A 448 10.80 3.78 1.50
N GLY A 449 12.08 3.78 1.08
CA GLY A 449 12.90 4.98 1.02
C GLY A 449 13.08 5.65 2.39
N GLY A 450 13.31 6.96 2.38
CA GLY A 450 13.76 7.69 3.57
C GLY A 450 15.29 7.65 3.71
N VAL A 451 15.79 8.15 4.83
CA VAL A 451 17.24 8.28 5.09
C VAL A 451 17.81 7.08 5.84
N GLY A 452 16.96 6.16 6.32
CA GLY A 452 17.36 5.07 7.20
C GLY A 452 17.32 3.69 6.55
N PHE A 453 17.14 2.67 7.39
CA PHE A 453 17.22 1.26 7.02
C PHE A 453 15.86 0.80 6.48
N SER A 454 15.60 1.06 5.20
CA SER A 454 14.30 0.81 4.58
C SER A 454 14.17 -0.55 3.90
N HIS A 455 15.26 -1.21 3.53
CA HIS A 455 15.22 -2.37 2.64
C HIS A 455 15.15 -3.70 3.39
N ILE A 456 13.96 -4.32 3.44
CA ILE A 456 13.70 -5.65 4.00
C ILE A 456 12.97 -6.59 3.01
N GLY A 457 13.09 -6.35 1.70
CA GLY A 457 12.40 -7.14 0.68
C GLY A 457 10.96 -6.71 0.41
N GLY A 458 10.26 -7.43 -0.46
CA GLY A 458 8.85 -7.21 -0.79
C GLY A 458 8.50 -5.76 -1.15
N ALA A 459 7.46 -5.21 -0.49
CA ALA A 459 6.96 -3.85 -0.71
C ALA A 459 7.97 -2.74 -0.38
N THR A 460 9.10 -3.05 0.27
CA THR A 460 10.16 -2.07 0.60
C THR A 460 11.27 -1.99 -0.45
N GLY A 461 11.18 -2.79 -1.52
CA GLY A 461 12.21 -2.93 -2.54
C GLY A 461 13.12 -4.13 -2.30
N ALA A 462 14.20 -4.23 -3.09
CA ALA A 462 15.10 -5.37 -3.04
C ALA A 462 15.76 -5.51 -1.65
N PRO A 463 15.85 -6.73 -1.10
CA PRO A 463 16.57 -6.97 0.15
C PRO A 463 18.09 -6.94 -0.10
N ALA A 464 18.89 -6.81 0.97
CA ALA A 464 20.34 -6.93 0.86
C ALA A 464 20.79 -8.34 0.43
N LYS A 465 20.01 -9.37 0.75
CA LYS A 465 20.23 -10.77 0.40
C LYS A 465 18.90 -11.48 0.16
N ASP A 466 18.85 -12.43 -0.77
CA ASP A 466 17.65 -13.28 -0.98
C ASP A 466 17.62 -14.41 0.05
N ASP A 467 17.34 -14.08 1.30
CA ASP A 467 17.12 -15.02 2.39
C ASP A 467 16.04 -14.52 3.37
N ALA A 468 15.58 -15.41 4.27
CA ALA A 468 14.51 -15.10 5.21
C ALA A 468 14.89 -14.14 6.35
N ASP A 469 16.17 -13.85 6.56
CA ASP A 469 16.60 -12.87 7.53
C ASP A 469 16.59 -11.45 6.94
N HIS A 470 16.67 -11.30 5.61
CA HIS A 470 16.72 -9.99 4.93
C HIS A 470 15.49 -9.69 4.06
N ASP A 471 14.68 -10.70 3.72
CA ASP A 471 13.49 -10.57 2.88
C ASP A 471 12.22 -11.03 3.63
N MET A 472 11.31 -10.08 3.89
CA MET A 472 10.05 -10.35 4.59
C MET A 472 9.12 -11.31 3.85
N VAL A 473 9.21 -11.40 2.52
CA VAL A 473 8.45 -12.39 1.73
C VAL A 473 8.95 -13.78 2.04
N ARG A 474 10.28 -13.97 2.06
CA ARG A 474 10.90 -15.25 2.44
C ARG A 474 10.60 -15.59 3.89
N ALA A 475 10.69 -14.62 4.79
CA ALA A 475 10.36 -14.79 6.20
C ALA A 475 8.89 -15.24 6.40
N MET A 476 7.95 -14.63 5.67
CA MET A 476 6.54 -15.01 5.73
C MET A 476 6.32 -16.45 5.24
N VAL A 477 6.91 -16.81 4.09
CA VAL A 477 6.85 -18.18 3.55
C VAL A 477 7.35 -19.19 4.56
N GLU A 478 8.48 -18.93 5.22
CA GLU A 478 9.01 -19.86 6.22
C GLU A 478 8.19 -19.90 7.50
N TRP A 479 7.56 -18.80 7.89
CA TRP A 479 6.68 -18.80 9.04
C TRP A 479 5.43 -19.65 8.78
N VAL A 480 4.79 -19.47 7.62
CA VAL A 480 3.60 -20.23 7.23
C VAL A 480 3.92 -21.71 6.99
N GLU A 481 4.97 -22.01 6.22
CA GLU A 481 5.22 -23.36 5.72
C GLU A 481 6.12 -24.19 6.65
N LYS A 482 6.97 -23.55 7.46
CA LYS A 482 7.95 -24.23 8.33
C LYS A 482 7.78 -23.89 9.81
N GLY A 483 6.84 -23.02 10.17
CA GLY A 483 6.63 -22.58 11.55
C GLY A 483 7.74 -21.69 12.09
N ARG A 484 8.64 -21.17 11.24
CA ARG A 484 9.78 -20.33 11.64
C ARG A 484 9.39 -18.86 11.66
N ALA A 485 8.86 -18.39 12.79
CA ALA A 485 8.50 -16.99 12.96
C ALA A 485 9.75 -16.09 12.95
N PRO A 486 9.79 -15.00 12.16
CA PRO A 486 10.91 -14.07 12.21
C PRO A 486 10.95 -13.38 13.57
N THR A 487 12.12 -13.32 14.19
CA THR A 487 12.33 -12.60 15.47
C THR A 487 13.01 -11.26 15.29
N ARG A 488 13.67 -11.09 14.14
CA ARG A 488 14.26 -9.88 13.59
C ARG A 488 14.31 -10.01 12.07
N LEU A 489 14.43 -8.88 11.38
CA LEU A 489 14.85 -8.80 9.98
C LEU A 489 16.09 -7.91 9.90
N ILE A 490 16.95 -8.10 8.91
CA ILE A 490 18.12 -7.25 8.67
C ILE A 490 17.75 -6.27 7.57
N ALA A 491 17.51 -5.02 7.98
CA ALA A 491 17.21 -3.92 7.08
C ALA A 491 18.50 -3.29 6.57
N ALA A 492 18.50 -2.87 5.31
CA ALA A 492 19.65 -2.20 4.69
C ALA A 492 19.35 -0.75 4.33
N GLN A 493 20.40 0.07 4.41
CA GLN A 493 20.54 1.30 3.63
C GLN A 493 21.20 0.95 2.30
N MET A 494 20.75 1.62 1.23
CA MET A 494 21.31 1.45 -0.10
C MET A 494 21.64 2.81 -0.72
N ASP A 495 22.73 2.86 -1.49
CA ASP A 495 23.04 4.01 -2.32
C ASP A 495 22.15 4.06 -3.57
N LYS A 496 22.31 5.11 -4.39
CA LYS A 496 21.58 5.30 -5.66
C LYS A 496 21.81 4.17 -6.68
N ASP A 497 22.92 3.44 -6.56
CA ASP A 497 23.30 2.34 -7.44
C ASP A 497 22.86 0.98 -6.85
N ARG A 498 22.11 1.01 -5.73
CA ARG A 498 21.57 -0.13 -4.96
C ARG A 498 22.63 -0.97 -4.26
N ASN A 499 23.80 -0.41 -3.99
CA ASN A 499 24.80 -1.07 -3.14
C ASN A 499 24.42 -0.88 -1.68
N VAL A 500 24.55 -1.94 -0.88
CA VAL A 500 24.35 -1.87 0.57
C VAL A 500 25.44 -1.02 1.20
N THR A 501 25.05 0.06 1.88
CA THR A 501 25.98 0.98 2.57
C THR A 501 26.06 0.73 4.07
N ALA A 502 24.96 0.27 4.67
CA ALA A 502 24.87 -0.12 6.07
C ALA A 502 23.70 -1.07 6.30
N THR A 503 23.72 -1.79 7.42
CA THR A 503 22.68 -2.71 7.85
C THR A 503 22.34 -2.52 9.33
N ARG A 504 21.10 -2.83 9.69
CA ARG A 504 20.62 -2.81 11.09
C ARG A 504 19.60 -3.92 11.28
N PRO A 505 19.61 -4.67 12.41
CA PRO A 505 18.49 -5.54 12.69
C PRO A 505 17.29 -4.67 13.08
N VAL A 506 16.13 -5.00 12.53
CA VAL A 506 14.83 -4.50 12.98
C VAL A 506 14.19 -5.63 13.77
N CYS A 507 13.99 -5.39 15.06
CA CYS A 507 13.53 -6.40 16.00
C CYS A 507 12.01 -6.51 15.99
N ALA A 508 11.49 -7.71 16.27
CA ALA A 508 10.05 -7.87 16.47
C ALA A 508 9.61 -7.10 17.72
N TYR A 509 8.74 -6.11 17.52
CA TYR A 509 8.17 -5.24 18.56
C TYR A 509 7.55 -6.09 19.69
N PRO A 510 7.73 -5.70 20.98
CA PRO A 510 8.25 -4.41 21.47
C PRO A 510 9.77 -4.32 21.58
N ARG A 511 10.52 -5.34 21.16
CA ARG A 511 11.99 -5.29 21.23
C ARG A 511 12.56 -4.32 20.21
N GLU A 512 13.66 -3.70 20.56
CA GLU A 512 14.38 -2.71 19.77
C GLU A 512 15.85 -3.15 19.60
N ALA A 513 16.48 -2.67 18.53
CA ALA A 513 17.90 -2.92 18.29
C ALA A 513 18.74 -2.01 19.18
N GLN A 514 19.56 -2.61 20.04
CA GLN A 514 20.51 -1.90 20.87
C GLN A 514 21.94 -2.19 20.40
N TYR A 515 22.70 -1.13 20.13
CA TYR A 515 24.12 -1.24 19.82
C TYR A 515 24.88 -1.88 20.98
N THR A 516 25.78 -2.80 20.67
CA THR A 516 26.57 -3.51 21.70
C THR A 516 27.64 -2.65 22.35
N GLY A 517 27.94 -1.47 21.77
CA GLY A 517 29.03 -0.59 22.21
C GLY A 517 30.37 -0.92 21.56
N GLN A 518 30.43 -1.94 20.69
CA GLN A 518 31.65 -2.38 20.01
C GLN A 518 31.35 -2.71 18.54
N GLY A 519 32.32 -2.45 17.66
CA GLY A 519 32.23 -2.73 16.23
C GLY A 519 31.78 -1.54 15.37
N ASP A 520 31.45 -1.82 14.12
CA ASP A 520 30.91 -0.85 13.17
C ASP A 520 29.40 -0.65 13.42
N THR A 521 28.95 0.60 13.53
CA THR A 521 27.53 0.94 13.70
C THR A 521 26.72 0.69 12.42
N GLY A 522 27.37 0.57 11.26
CA GLY A 522 26.77 0.18 9.99
C GLY A 522 26.63 -1.34 9.80
N ASP A 523 27.01 -2.18 10.77
CA ASP A 523 26.90 -3.64 10.69
C ASP A 523 25.87 -4.19 11.68
N ALA A 524 24.84 -4.86 11.16
CA ALA A 524 23.77 -5.45 11.93
C ALA A 524 24.25 -6.49 12.97
N ALA A 525 25.43 -7.10 12.79
CA ALA A 525 26.01 -8.04 13.74
C ALA A 525 26.36 -7.40 15.09
N ASN A 526 26.57 -6.09 15.13
CA ASN A 526 26.99 -5.35 16.32
C ASN A 526 25.81 -4.84 17.17
N TYR A 527 24.62 -5.40 16.95
CA TYR A 527 23.37 -5.04 17.63
C TYR A 527 22.69 -6.27 18.24
N THR A 528 21.96 -6.05 19.33
CA THR A 528 21.12 -7.07 19.98
C THR A 528 19.69 -6.58 20.16
N CYS A 529 18.70 -7.46 19.95
CA CYS A 529 17.30 -7.13 20.20
C CYS A 529 17.01 -7.20 21.71
N ARG A 530 16.62 -6.08 22.31
CA ARG A 530 16.29 -5.99 23.74
C ARG A 530 14.93 -5.34 23.96
N ASP A 531 14.28 -5.70 25.05
CA ASP A 531 13.06 -5.01 25.49
C ASP A 531 13.48 -3.66 26.12
N PRO A 532 13.01 -2.51 25.58
CA PRO A 532 13.32 -1.19 26.13
C PRO A 532 12.61 -0.93 27.47
N GLY A 533 11.71 -1.82 27.90
CA GLY A 533 10.69 -1.56 28.90
C GLY A 533 9.48 -0.89 28.23
N LEU A 534 8.26 -1.38 28.51
CA LEU A 534 7.04 -0.87 27.88
C LEU A 534 6.91 0.66 28.04
N MET A 535 7.10 1.42 26.96
CA MET A 535 6.60 2.78 26.89
C MET A 535 5.06 2.72 26.87
N PRO A 536 4.35 3.45 27.75
CA PRO A 536 2.90 3.36 27.80
C PRO A 536 2.29 3.76 26.45
N PRO A 537 1.28 3.02 25.96
CA PRO A 537 0.61 3.37 24.72
C PRO A 537 -0.04 4.75 24.85
N GLN A 538 -0.08 5.51 23.74
CA GLN A 538 -0.95 6.67 23.59
C GLN A 538 -2.26 6.16 22.97
N PRO A 539 -3.31 5.86 23.76
CA PRO A 539 -4.51 5.26 23.23
C PRO A 539 -5.24 6.19 22.26
N MET A 540 -5.65 5.65 21.12
CA MET A 540 -6.63 6.27 20.19
C MET A 540 -8.09 6.07 20.60
#